data_AF-A0A352MUJ8-F1
#
_entry.id   AF-A0A352MUJ8-F1
#
_cell.length_a   1.000
_cell.length_b   1.000
_cell.length_c   1.000
_cell.angle_alpha   90.00
_cell.angle_beta   90.00
_cell.angle_gamma   90.00
#
_symmetry.space_group_name_H-M   'P 1'
#
loop_
_entity.id
_entity.type
_entity.pdbx_description
1 polymer ?
#
loop_
_entity_poly.entity_id
_entity_poly.type
_entity_poly.pdbx_seq_one_letter_code
_entity_poly.pdbx_strand_id
1 'polypeptide(L)'
;MQDKIKIELTEKEIDLIKNSVDDFFVKLDTMTKDERMAYFKEMCPENNLNFEKVINGKVYKVNTYFNEESNQTILNQIYTIIENKNNLD
;
A
#
# COMPACT_ATOMS: atom_id res chain seq x y z
N MET A 1 18.60 3.64 0.86
CA MET A 1 18.63 4.34 2.15
C MET A 1 17.29 5.05 2.26
N GLN A 2 16.38 4.65 3.16
CA GLN A 2 15.07 5.32 3.27
C GLN A 2 15.29 6.70 3.90
N ASP A 3 15.01 7.76 3.17
CA ASP A 3 15.03 9.12 3.68
C ASP A 3 13.97 9.24 4.78
N LYS A 4 14.41 9.39 6.03
CA LYS A 4 13.52 9.60 7.17
C LYS A 4 13.04 11.05 7.14
N ILE A 5 11.79 11.26 6.77
CA ILE A 5 11.13 12.57 6.89
C ILE A 5 10.79 12.77 8.37
N LYS A 6 11.46 13.74 9.02
CA LYS A 6 11.10 14.20 10.37
C LYS A 6 10.08 15.33 10.23
N ILE A 7 8.88 15.12 10.74
CA ILE A 7 7.83 16.13 10.82
C ILE A 7 7.82 16.67 12.25
N GLU A 8 7.95 17.99 12.41
CA GLU A 8 7.82 18.64 13.72
C GLU A 8 6.36 19.00 13.94
N LEU A 9 5.82 18.56 15.07
CA LEU A 9 4.42 18.73 15.45
C LEU A 9 4.34 19.46 16.77
N THR A 10 3.32 20.31 16.91
CA THR A 10 2.94 20.90 18.18
C THR A 10 2.29 19.85 19.10
N GLU A 11 2.27 20.10 20.40
CA GLU A 11 1.61 19.22 21.38
C GLU A 11 0.14 18.96 21.01
N LYS A 12 -0.57 20.00 20.56
CA LYS A 12 -1.96 19.91 20.11
C LYS A 12 -2.11 18.98 18.90
N GLU A 13 -1.20 19.03 17.94
CA GLU A 13 -1.24 18.14 16.76
C GLU A 13 -0.92 16.70 17.14
N ILE A 14 0.01 16.48 18.07
CA ILE A 14 0.30 15.16 18.62
C ILE A 14 -0.94 14.57 19.29
N ASP A 15 -1.64 15.35 20.12
CA ASP A 15 -2.84 14.89 20.81
C ASP A 15 -3.99 14.61 19.84
N LEU A 16 -4.14 15.42 18.79
CA LEU A 16 -5.11 15.15 17.72
C LEU A 16 -4.83 13.81 17.02
N ILE A 17 -3.56 13.52 16.70
CA ILE A 17 -3.18 12.25 16.07
C ILE A 17 -3.46 11.08 17.01
N LYS A 18 -3.09 11.19 18.30
CA LYS A 18 -3.36 10.14 19.29
C LYS A 18 -4.84 9.84 19.41
N ASN A 19 -5.67 10.88 19.55
CA ASN A 19 -7.13 10.71 19.62
C ASN A 19 -7.67 10.04 18.35
N SER A 20 -7.18 10.44 17.17
CA SER A 20 -7.58 9.80 15.91
C SER A 20 -7.17 8.32 15.84
N VAL A 21 -6.03 7.95 16.41
CA VAL A 21 -5.57 6.56 16.48
C VAL A 21 -6.42 5.76 17.47
N ASP A 22 -6.73 6.33 18.62
CA ASP A 22 -7.56 5.69 19.64
C ASP A 22 -8.99 5.47 19.13
N ASP A 23 -9.59 6.48 18.48
CA ASP A 23 -10.91 6.37 17.84
C ASP A 23 -10.91 5.27 16.76
N PHE A 24 -9.81 5.15 16.01
CA PHE A 24 -9.65 4.08 15.03
C PHE A 24 -9.60 2.69 15.67
N PHE A 25 -8.86 2.53 16.78
CA PHE A 25 -8.84 1.28 17.54
C PHE A 25 -10.20 0.91 18.10
N VAL A 26 -10.91 1.86 18.71
CA VAL A 26 -12.27 1.65 19.23
C VAL A 26 -13.21 1.21 18.11
N LYS A 27 -13.16 1.88 16.96
CA LYS A 27 -13.96 1.50 15.78
C LYS A 27 -13.66 0.07 15.33
N LEU A 28 -12.39 -0.33 15.26
CA LEU A 28 -12.04 -1.69 14.85
C LEU A 28 -12.46 -2.74 15.88
N ASP A 29 -12.42 -2.43 17.17
CA ASP A 29 -12.76 -3.38 18.25
C ASP A 29 -14.25 -3.70 18.31
N THR A 30 -15.09 -2.74 17.90
CA THR A 30 -16.55 -2.95 17.79
C THR A 30 -16.98 -3.79 16.57
N MET A 31 -16.07 -4.05 15.63
CA MET A 31 -16.33 -4.85 14.44
C MET A 31 -16.04 -6.34 14.67
N THR A 32 -16.89 -7.20 14.11
CA THR A 32 -16.58 -8.61 13.92
C THR A 32 -15.44 -8.80 12.91
N LYS A 33 -14.90 -10.02 12.83
CA LYS A 33 -13.82 -10.36 11.88
C LYS A 33 -14.21 -10.08 10.42
N ASP A 34 -15.45 -10.41 10.05
CA ASP A 34 -15.91 -10.25 8.66
C ASP A 34 -16.15 -8.79 8.30
N GLU A 35 -16.73 -8.01 9.22
CA GLU A 35 -16.89 -6.55 9.06
C GLU A 35 -15.53 -5.86 8.96
N ARG A 36 -14.56 -6.25 9.80
CA ARG A 36 -13.20 -5.72 9.76
C ARG A 36 -12.53 -6.03 8.42
N MET A 37 -12.73 -7.24 7.88
CA MET A 37 -12.19 -7.64 6.59
C MET A 37 -12.82 -6.87 5.42
N ALA A 38 -14.14 -6.65 5.45
CA ALA A 38 -14.83 -5.82 4.47
C ALA A 38 -14.34 -4.35 4.53
N TYR A 39 -14.21 -3.81 5.74
CA TYR A 39 -13.70 -2.46 5.97
C TYR A 39 -12.29 -2.26 5.39
N PHE A 40 -11.37 -3.21 5.61
CA PHE A 40 -10.03 -3.13 5.04
C PHE A 40 -10.01 -3.27 3.52
N LYS A 41 -10.89 -4.10 2.93
CA LYS A 41 -11.01 -4.21 1.47
C LYS A 41 -11.48 -2.91 0.82
N GLU A 42 -12.34 -2.14 1.49
CA GLU A 42 -12.77 -0.83 0.99
C GLU A 42 -11.69 0.24 1.17
N MET A 43 -11.06 0.27 2.35
CA MET A 43 -10.04 1.27 2.69
C MET A 43 -8.74 1.07 1.87
N CYS A 44 -8.38 -0.18 1.63
CA CYS A 44 -7.23 -0.60 0.84
C CYS A 44 -7.71 -1.54 -0.26
N PRO A 45 -8.31 -1.00 -1.35
CA PRO A 45 -8.78 -1.83 -2.44
C PRO A 45 -7.65 -2.72 -2.93
N GLU A 46 -7.89 -4.03 -2.91
CA GLU A 46 -6.97 -5.01 -3.44
C GLU A 46 -6.75 -4.68 -4.92
N ASN A 47 -5.60 -4.07 -5.23
CA ASN A 47 -5.19 -3.95 -6.61
C ASN A 47 -4.92 -5.37 -7.10
N ASN A 48 -5.59 -5.76 -8.18
CA ASN A 48 -5.28 -7.00 -8.87
C ASN A 48 -3.79 -7.01 -9.22
N LEU A 49 -3.02 -7.83 -8.51
CA LEU A 49 -1.58 -7.96 -8.69
C LEU A 49 -1.27 -8.49 -10.09
N ASN A 50 -2.18 -9.32 -10.61
CA ASN A 50 -2.25 -9.67 -12.02
C ASN A 50 -3.13 -8.67 -12.75
N PHE A 51 -2.55 -7.83 -13.60
CA PHE A 51 -3.34 -6.90 -14.40
C PHE A 51 -2.92 -6.91 -15.86
N GLU A 52 -3.89 -6.64 -16.72
CA GLU A 52 -3.70 -6.44 -18.14
C GLU A 52 -3.99 -4.97 -18.46
N LYS A 53 -3.10 -4.34 -19.21
CA LYS A 53 -3.27 -2.95 -19.65
C LYS A 53 -2.86 -2.79 -21.09
N VAL A 54 -3.68 -2.06 -21.85
CA VAL A 54 -3.35 -1.66 -23.22
C VAL A 54 -2.66 -0.30 -23.18
N ILE A 55 -1.46 -0.23 -23.75
CA ILE A 55 -0.70 1.03 -23.91
C ILE A 55 -0.27 1.10 -25.38
N ASN A 56 -0.68 2.16 -26.09
CA ASN A 56 -0.36 2.37 -27.50
C ASN A 56 -0.70 1.16 -28.40
N GLY A 57 -1.85 0.52 -28.16
CA GLY A 57 -2.31 -0.65 -28.93
C GLY A 57 -1.59 -1.95 -28.62
N LYS A 58 -0.62 -1.96 -27.69
CA LYS A 58 0.06 -3.17 -27.22
C LYS A 58 -0.49 -3.61 -25.87
N VAL A 59 -0.74 -4.92 -25.74
CA VAL A 59 -1.23 -5.54 -24.51
C VAL A 59 -0.03 -5.86 -23.61
N TYR A 60 -0.07 -5.35 -22.38
CA TYR A 60 0.89 -5.65 -21.32
C TYR A 60 0.19 -6.42 -20.22
N LYS A 61 0.70 -7.60 -19.90
CA LYS A 61 0.20 -8.44 -18.82
C LYS A 61 1.26 -8.57 -17.74
N VAL A 62 0.92 -8.17 -16.53
CA VAL A 62 1.72 -8.43 -15.33
C VAL A 62 1.12 -9.65 -14.65
N ASN A 63 1.97 -10.64 -14.37
CA ASN A 63 1.61 -11.81 -13.57
C ASN A 63 2.52 -11.84 -12.34
N THR A 64 1.93 -11.76 -11.16
CA THR A 64 2.63 -11.88 -9.89
C THR A 64 2.65 -13.34 -9.46
N TYR A 65 3.87 -13.85 -9.21
CA TYR A 65 4.10 -15.17 -8.64
C TYR A 65 4.75 -15.00 -7.28
N PHE A 66 4.20 -15.65 -6.26
CA PHE A 66 4.77 -15.67 -4.92
C PHE A 66 5.62 -16.93 -4.78
N ASN A 67 6.94 -16.75 -4.64
CA ASN A 67 7.85 -17.81 -4.21
C ASN A 67 8.16 -17.57 -2.73
N GLU A 68 7.90 -18.57 -1.88
CA GLU A 68 8.16 -18.52 -0.44
C GLU A 68 9.66 -18.33 -0.12
N GLU A 69 10.56 -18.64 -1.06
CA GLU A 69 12.01 -18.45 -0.94
C GLU A 69 12.51 -17.09 -1.49
N SER A 70 11.61 -16.25 -1.99
CA SER A 70 12.00 -14.97 -2.58
C SER A 70 12.37 -13.94 -1.51
N ASN A 71 13.63 -13.48 -1.53
CA ASN A 71 14.08 -12.33 -0.74
C ASN A 71 13.57 -10.98 -1.29
N GLN A 72 12.83 -10.97 -2.41
CA GLN A 72 12.25 -9.76 -2.98
C GLN A 72 10.78 -9.63 -2.64
N THR A 73 10.44 -8.50 -2.02
CA THR A 73 9.05 -8.14 -1.75
C THR A 73 8.36 -7.62 -3.02
N ILE A 74 7.03 -7.63 -3.02
CA ILE A 74 6.25 -7.05 -4.12
C ILE A 74 6.55 -5.55 -4.30
N LEU A 75 6.84 -4.85 -3.20
CA LEU A 75 7.27 -3.45 -3.22
C LEU A 75 8.61 -3.30 -3.96
N ASN A 76 9.59 -4.17 -3.71
CA ASN A 76 10.89 -4.13 -4.41
C ASN A 76 10.70 -4.29 -5.93
N GLN A 77 9.79 -5.17 -6.35
CA GLN A 77 9.48 -5.39 -7.77
C GLN A 77 8.74 -4.20 -8.39
N ILE A 78 7.76 -3.63 -7.68
CA ILE A 78 7.02 -2.43 -8.12
C ILE A 78 7.99 -1.24 -8.29
N TYR A 79 8.88 -1.00 -7.32
CA TYR A 79 9.89 0.06 -7.42
C TYR A 79 10.81 -0.15 -8.62
N THR A 80 11.28 -1.38 -8.85
CA THR A 80 12.11 -1.71 -10.02
C THR A 80 11.39 -1.39 -11.34
N ILE A 81 10.10 -1.69 -11.44
CA ILE A 81 9.30 -1.42 -12.65
C ILE A 81 9.07 0.08 -12.84
N ILE A 82 8.82 0.82 -11.76
CA ILE A 82 8.57 2.26 -11.79
C ILE A 82 9.86 3.03 -12.08
N GLU A 83 10.97 2.69 -11.43
CA GLU A 83 12.25 3.39 -11.55
C GLU A 83 12.92 3.16 -12.91
N ASN A 84 12.83 1.96 -13.49
CA ASN A 84 13.35 1.70 -14.84
C ASN A 84 12.53 2.36 -15.96
N LYS A 85 11.40 2.99 -15.63
CA LYS A 85 10.61 3.77 -16.58
C LYS A 85 11.21 5.17 -16.83
N ASN A 86 12.10 5.63 -15.96
CA ASN A 86 12.76 6.95 -16.06
C ASN A 86 14.12 6.89 -16.79
N ASN A 87 14.57 5.71 -17.23
CA ASN A 87 15.85 5.52 -17.92
C ASN A 87 15.67 5.15 -19.41
N LEU A 88 14.48 5.41 -19.97
CA LEU A 88 14.16 5.25 -21.40
C LEU A 88 13.78 6.62 -21.97
N ASP A 89 14.67 7.59 -21.80
CA ASP A 89 14.77 8.80 -22.65
C ASP A 89 16.06 8.71 -23.46
#